data_AF-A0A9X5EFK0-F1
#
_entry.id   AF-A0A9X5EFK0-F1
#
_cell.length_a   1.000
_cell.length_b   1.000
_cell.length_c   1.000
_cell.angle_alpha   90.00
_cell.angle_beta   90.00
_cell.angle_gamma   90.00
#
_symmetry.space_group_name_H-M   'P 1'
#
loop_
_entity.id
_entity.type
_entity.pdbx_description
1 polymer ?
#
loop_
_entity_poly.entity_id
_entity_poly.type
_entity_poly.pdbx_seq_one_letter_code
_entity_poly.pdbx_strand_id
1 'polypeptide(L)'
;MTTMEDHSGASDESEKALILSAIERTGFPLENRTARAFAEAGWSTVSNKYYVDDLSGEVREIDLIAYKVHRHEEYSVYSAIIVSCKRTSDNKWVFMTRPAKPFDPNVNSTPLHFWTNDPAIEYPLSRNKFPEEFNEALATHSPSIWGVPKHEIFGFQELVAVTQSKKNAPPEITRFSAIDDRAMFSSIKSLMKAQAYELGRLGSRWKKPAVYVFSLLAVMDGDMLEVSYQEKDPSIEETKLQNYIAHYIIKGAEQFSRINFVHASSLPGIIKELDAAHTNTVAQVDAARKGFFATVLSNADQRGSLIPAFGKKVLLAINVYGKFRGDEVATEDSIDLFYHREHNQLEIQLNNTLDEAAIQLLNGSENLMNKTRDALKQIFKYDGNFTFTTGLPF
;
A
#
# COMPACT_ATOMS: atom_id res chain seq x y z
N MET A 1 8.04 -49.69 52.15
CA MET A 1 8.18 -48.32 51.61
C MET A 1 8.87 -48.47 50.28
N THR A 2 8.10 -48.79 49.24
CA THR A 2 8.61 -48.98 47.89
C THR A 2 8.50 -47.63 47.21
N THR A 3 9.64 -47.04 46.89
CA THR A 3 9.73 -45.83 46.08
C THR A 3 9.10 -46.12 44.73
N MET A 4 7.95 -45.51 44.44
CA MET A 4 7.47 -45.35 43.07
C MET A 4 8.48 -44.43 42.39
N GLU A 5 9.34 -45.02 41.57
CA GLU A 5 10.19 -44.25 40.66
C GLU A 5 9.30 -43.67 39.56
N ASP A 6 9.43 -42.35 39.45
CA ASP A 6 8.71 -41.44 38.55
C ASP A 6 9.17 -41.68 37.10
N HIS A 7 8.72 -42.78 36.50
CA HIS A 7 9.06 -43.16 35.12
C HIS A 7 8.23 -42.41 34.05
N SER A 8 7.28 -41.56 34.44
CA SER A 8 6.49 -40.75 33.48
C SER A 8 7.24 -39.52 32.97
N GLY A 9 8.11 -38.89 33.78
CA GLY A 9 8.74 -37.62 33.42
C GLY A 9 9.76 -37.67 32.27
N ALA A 10 10.46 -38.80 32.08
CA ALA A 10 11.50 -38.94 31.04
C ALA A 10 10.94 -39.27 29.65
N SER A 11 9.79 -39.94 29.60
CA SER A 11 9.05 -40.27 28.36
C SER A 11 8.41 -39.01 27.77
N ASP A 12 7.83 -38.18 28.63
CA ASP A 12 7.08 -36.97 28.25
C ASP A 12 7.99 -35.86 27.70
N GLU A 13 9.19 -35.68 28.28
CA GLU A 13 10.19 -34.74 27.74
C GLU A 13 10.75 -35.20 26.36
N SER A 14 10.84 -36.51 26.13
CA SER A 14 11.25 -37.04 24.81
C SER A 14 10.15 -36.85 23.76
N GLU A 15 8.88 -37.04 24.11
CA GLU A 15 7.75 -36.81 23.18
C GLU A 15 7.62 -35.32 22.83
N LYS A 16 7.72 -34.45 23.84
CA LYS A 16 7.71 -33.00 23.66
C LYS A 16 8.81 -32.51 22.71
N ALA A 17 10.02 -33.04 22.84
CA ALA A 17 11.12 -32.70 21.94
C ALA A 17 10.83 -33.11 20.48
N LEU A 18 10.20 -34.27 20.27
CA LEU A 18 9.80 -34.72 18.93
C LEU A 18 8.70 -33.84 18.33
N ILE A 19 7.70 -33.45 19.14
CA ILE A 19 6.64 -32.53 18.72
C ILE A 19 7.24 -31.17 18.33
N LEU A 20 8.11 -30.60 19.16
CA LEU A 20 8.79 -29.33 18.86
C LEU A 20 9.62 -29.43 17.58
N SER A 21 10.36 -30.52 17.38
CA SER A 21 11.10 -30.77 16.14
C SER A 21 10.18 -30.90 14.91
N ALA A 22 8.98 -31.44 15.06
CA ALA A 22 7.99 -31.48 13.98
C ALA A 22 7.42 -30.10 13.66
N ILE A 23 7.08 -29.30 14.67
CA ILE A 23 6.61 -27.92 14.50
C ILE A 23 7.70 -27.07 13.87
N GLU A 24 8.95 -27.25 14.29
CA GLU A 24 10.15 -26.61 13.73
C GLU A 24 10.46 -27.05 12.29
N ARG A 25 9.67 -27.91 11.65
CA ARG A 25 9.76 -28.16 10.20
C ARG A 25 8.65 -27.47 9.41
N THR A 26 7.66 -26.91 10.09
CA THR A 26 6.55 -26.16 9.47
C THR A 26 6.94 -24.71 9.18
N GLY A 27 6.06 -23.99 8.47
CA GLY A 27 6.18 -22.54 8.22
C GLY A 27 5.82 -21.65 9.41
N PHE A 28 5.01 -22.15 10.36
CA PHE A 28 4.49 -21.34 11.48
C PHE A 28 5.57 -20.68 12.36
N PRO A 29 6.72 -21.32 12.67
CA PRO A 29 7.80 -20.66 13.39
C PRO A 29 8.33 -19.43 12.66
N LEU A 30 8.46 -19.48 11.32
CA LEU A 30 8.92 -18.35 10.52
C LEU A 30 7.89 -17.21 10.53
N GLU A 31 6.60 -17.53 10.39
CA GLU A 31 5.50 -16.56 10.47
C GLU A 31 5.50 -15.83 11.82
N ASN A 32 5.62 -16.59 12.92
CA ASN A 32 5.65 -16.04 14.26
C ASN A 32 6.89 -15.16 14.49
N ARG A 33 8.08 -15.60 14.07
CA ARG A 33 9.32 -14.79 14.17
C ARG A 33 9.20 -13.49 13.36
N THR A 34 8.64 -13.57 12.17
CA THR A 34 8.42 -12.40 11.30
C THR A 34 7.44 -11.43 11.94
N ALA A 35 6.29 -11.91 12.43
CA ALA A 35 5.30 -11.09 13.12
C ALA A 35 5.87 -10.41 14.38
N ARG A 36 6.66 -11.15 15.16
CA ARG A 36 7.36 -10.60 16.33
C ARG A 36 8.37 -9.52 15.97
N ALA A 37 9.17 -9.72 14.93
CA ALA A 37 10.14 -8.72 14.50
C ALA A 37 9.48 -7.39 14.11
N PHE A 38 8.35 -7.45 13.40
CA PHE A 38 7.54 -6.26 13.11
C PHE A 38 6.95 -5.63 14.38
N ALA A 39 6.35 -6.43 15.26
CA ALA A 39 5.72 -5.96 16.50
C ALA A 39 6.73 -5.30 17.45
N GLU A 40 7.93 -5.88 17.60
CA GLU A 40 9.03 -5.35 18.39
C GLU A 40 9.55 -4.01 17.83
N ALA A 41 9.42 -3.77 16.52
CA ALA A 41 9.68 -2.48 15.88
C ALA A 41 8.48 -1.51 15.87
N GLY A 42 7.43 -1.80 16.64
CA GLY A 42 6.25 -0.94 16.80
C GLY A 42 5.25 -0.99 15.65
N TRP A 43 5.31 -2.01 14.79
CA TRP A 43 4.28 -2.26 13.77
C TRP A 43 3.11 -3.03 14.38
N SER A 44 1.90 -2.71 13.94
CA SER A 44 0.73 -3.54 14.23
C SER A 44 0.68 -4.72 13.27
N THR A 45 0.49 -5.94 13.76
CA THR A 45 0.46 -7.15 12.95
C THR A 45 -0.91 -7.82 12.96
N VAL A 46 -1.29 -8.37 11.80
CA VAL A 46 -2.48 -9.20 11.62
C VAL A 46 -2.05 -10.47 10.91
N SER A 47 -2.00 -11.59 11.63
CA SER A 47 -1.64 -12.89 11.08
C SER A 47 -2.86 -13.67 10.61
N ASN A 48 -2.66 -14.61 9.68
CA ASN A 48 -3.62 -15.64 9.26
C ASN A 48 -4.97 -15.04 8.82
N LYS A 49 -4.92 -13.98 8.02
CA LYS A 49 -6.12 -13.27 7.57
C LYS A 49 -6.70 -13.96 6.35
N TYR A 50 -7.92 -14.47 6.48
CA TYR A 50 -8.64 -15.07 5.35
C TYR A 50 -9.38 -14.02 4.51
N TYR A 51 -9.39 -14.26 3.19
CA TYR A 51 -10.21 -13.51 2.24
C TYR A 51 -10.77 -14.44 1.16
N VAL A 52 -11.88 -14.03 0.55
CA VAL A 52 -12.41 -14.69 -0.65
C VAL A 52 -11.81 -13.98 -1.85
N ASP A 53 -11.14 -14.74 -2.71
CA ASP A 53 -10.59 -14.22 -3.95
C ASP A 53 -11.72 -13.99 -4.96
N ASP A 54 -12.07 -12.73 -5.22
CA ASP A 54 -13.16 -12.34 -6.12
C ASP A 54 -13.07 -12.98 -7.52
N LEU A 55 -11.88 -13.38 -7.98
CA LEU A 55 -11.70 -14.00 -9.30
C LEU A 55 -11.97 -15.51 -9.30
N SER A 56 -11.59 -16.21 -8.24
CA SER A 56 -11.70 -17.68 -8.18
C SER A 56 -12.81 -18.18 -7.26
N GLY A 57 -13.35 -17.33 -6.38
CA GLY A 57 -14.26 -17.71 -5.31
C GLY A 57 -13.60 -18.52 -4.19
N GLU A 58 -12.31 -18.82 -4.29
CA GLU A 58 -11.56 -19.60 -3.31
C GLU A 58 -11.25 -18.77 -2.06
N VAL A 59 -11.32 -19.42 -0.90
CA VAL A 59 -10.80 -18.85 0.35
C VAL A 59 -9.28 -18.95 0.34
N ARG A 60 -8.62 -17.81 0.54
CA ARG A 60 -7.16 -17.70 0.62
C ARG A 60 -6.76 -17.10 1.95
N GLU A 61 -5.57 -17.44 2.40
CA GLU A 61 -4.96 -16.92 3.61
C GLU A 61 -3.85 -15.93 3.25
N ILE A 62 -3.73 -14.88 4.06
CA ILE A 62 -2.59 -13.99 4.10
C ILE A 62 -1.83 -14.28 5.38
N ASP A 63 -0.61 -14.79 5.23
CA ASP A 63 0.23 -15.23 6.36
C ASP A 63 0.38 -14.08 7.38
N LEU A 64 0.74 -12.87 6.92
CA LEU A 64 0.88 -11.71 7.76
C LEU A 64 0.63 -10.40 6.99
N ILE A 65 -0.05 -9.45 7.65
CA ILE A 65 -0.02 -8.04 7.28
C ILE A 65 0.53 -7.23 8.45
N ALA A 66 1.56 -6.43 8.19
CA ALA A 66 2.09 -5.47 9.15
C ALA A 66 1.72 -4.04 8.72
N TYR A 67 1.31 -3.20 9.68
CA TYR A 67 0.97 -1.81 9.45
C TYR A 67 1.72 -0.88 10.40
N LYS A 68 2.25 0.21 9.86
CA LYS A 68 2.72 1.37 10.64
C LYS A 68 1.84 2.56 10.34
N VAL A 69 1.44 3.26 11.39
CA VAL A 69 0.41 4.30 11.28
C VAL A 69 0.87 5.57 11.94
N HIS A 70 0.82 6.65 11.18
CA HIS A 70 0.84 8.01 11.71
C HIS A 70 -0.58 8.57 11.70
N ARG A 71 -1.04 9.10 12.83
CA ARG A 71 -2.37 9.69 12.99
C ARG A 71 -2.24 11.19 13.21
N HIS A 72 -2.69 11.96 12.23
CA HIS A 72 -2.94 13.38 12.36
C HIS A 72 -4.42 13.61 12.71
N GLU A 73 -4.78 14.80 13.19
CA GLU A 73 -6.17 15.15 13.52
C GLU A 73 -7.10 14.99 12.29
N GLU A 74 -6.60 15.41 11.14
CA GLU A 74 -7.36 15.49 9.88
C GLU A 74 -7.21 14.27 8.96
N TYR A 75 -6.14 13.49 9.11
CA TYR A 75 -5.84 12.36 8.22
C TYR A 75 -4.96 11.30 8.88
N SER A 76 -4.75 10.18 8.21
CA SER A 76 -3.84 9.14 8.69
C SER A 76 -3.01 8.58 7.54
N VAL A 77 -1.76 8.24 7.84
CA VAL A 77 -0.81 7.70 6.87
C VAL A 77 -0.43 6.29 7.30
N TYR A 78 -0.60 5.34 6.39
CA TYR A 78 -0.39 3.92 6.61
C TYR A 78 0.69 3.41 5.67
N SER A 79 1.72 2.80 6.24
CA SER A 79 2.57 1.87 5.49
C SER A 79 2.06 0.47 5.77
N ALA A 80 1.67 -0.25 4.72
CA ALA A 80 1.08 -1.58 4.80
C ALA A 80 2.00 -2.59 4.10
N ILE A 81 2.39 -3.62 4.83
CA ILE A 81 3.34 -4.61 4.37
C ILE A 81 2.64 -5.96 4.37
N ILE A 82 2.42 -6.51 3.17
CA ILE A 82 1.84 -7.84 3.01
C ILE A 82 2.98 -8.82 2.89
N VAL A 83 3.00 -9.80 3.80
CA VAL A 83 4.10 -10.74 3.94
C VAL A 83 3.59 -12.15 3.66
N SER A 84 4.32 -12.88 2.83
CA SER A 84 4.20 -14.34 2.74
C SER A 84 5.49 -14.96 3.26
N CYS A 85 5.35 -15.93 4.15
CA CYS A 85 6.47 -16.67 4.71
C CYS A 85 6.63 -17.98 3.95
N LYS A 86 7.86 -18.32 3.61
CA LYS A 86 8.19 -19.54 2.88
C LYS A 86 9.43 -20.15 3.51
N ARG A 87 9.26 -21.38 3.98
CA ARG A 87 10.34 -22.16 4.54
C ARG A 87 10.68 -23.28 3.56
N THR A 88 11.97 -23.45 3.28
CA THR A 88 12.49 -24.59 2.54
C THR A 88 13.68 -25.15 3.28
N SER A 89 13.59 -26.42 3.70
CA SER A 89 14.68 -27.14 4.37
C SER A 89 15.60 -27.86 3.39
N ASP A 90 15.06 -28.33 2.28
CA ASP A 90 15.73 -29.30 1.40
C ASP A 90 15.95 -28.79 -0.02
N ASN A 91 15.22 -27.73 -0.39
CA ASN A 91 15.26 -27.17 -1.73
C ASN A 91 15.91 -25.79 -1.73
N LYS A 92 16.65 -25.49 -2.80
CA LYS A 92 17.25 -24.18 -3.04
C LYS A 92 16.39 -23.40 -4.03
N TRP A 93 16.09 -22.16 -3.70
CA TRP A 93 15.38 -21.25 -4.59
C TRP A 93 16.39 -20.47 -5.43
N VAL A 94 16.31 -20.64 -6.74
CA VAL A 94 17.23 -20.02 -7.69
C VAL A 94 16.52 -18.94 -8.48
N PHE A 95 17.11 -17.75 -8.48
CA PHE A 95 16.70 -16.58 -9.23
C PHE A 95 17.63 -16.40 -10.43
N MET A 96 17.11 -16.58 -11.64
CA MET A 96 17.90 -16.38 -12.86
C MET A 96 17.79 -14.93 -13.29
N THR A 97 18.91 -14.22 -13.28
CA THR A 97 18.96 -12.77 -13.46
C THR A 97 19.73 -12.38 -14.71
N ARG A 98 19.38 -11.23 -15.27
CA ARG A 98 20.14 -10.55 -16.33
C ARG A 98 20.07 -9.03 -16.12
N PRO A 99 20.93 -8.22 -16.77
CA PRO A 99 20.89 -6.76 -16.61
C PRO A 99 19.48 -6.19 -16.86
N ALA A 100 18.98 -5.40 -15.91
CA ALA A 100 17.67 -4.76 -16.04
C ALA A 100 17.69 -3.67 -17.12
N LYS A 101 16.53 -3.41 -17.72
CA LYS A 101 16.30 -2.31 -18.65
C LYS A 101 15.34 -1.30 -18.02
N PRO A 102 15.82 -0.43 -17.10
CA PRO A 102 14.95 0.43 -16.30
C PRO A 102 14.16 1.47 -17.12
N PHE A 103 14.57 1.74 -18.36
CA PHE A 103 13.93 2.67 -19.28
C PHE A 103 13.10 1.97 -20.39
N ASP A 104 12.79 0.69 -20.23
CA ASP A 104 11.88 0.00 -21.15
C ASP A 104 10.46 0.58 -21.02
N PRO A 105 9.87 1.17 -22.08
CA PRO A 105 8.55 1.78 -22.01
C PRO A 105 7.42 0.78 -21.72
N ASN A 106 7.69 -0.53 -21.84
CA ASN A 106 6.71 -1.59 -21.57
C ASN A 106 6.82 -2.17 -20.15
N VAL A 107 7.73 -1.65 -19.32
CA VAL A 107 7.94 -2.15 -17.95
C VAL A 107 7.88 -1.00 -16.98
N ASN A 108 6.92 -1.03 -16.07
CA ASN A 108 6.98 -0.19 -14.88
C ASN A 108 8.00 -0.78 -13.90
N SER A 109 9.23 -0.29 -13.96
CA SER A 109 10.34 -0.75 -13.10
C SER A 109 10.19 -0.34 -11.63
N THR A 110 9.31 0.62 -11.35
CA THR A 110 9.04 1.20 -10.02
C THR A 110 7.54 1.26 -9.72
N PRO A 111 6.85 0.10 -9.68
CA PRO A 111 5.42 0.09 -9.43
C PRO A 111 5.13 0.53 -7.99
N LEU A 112 4.39 1.63 -7.87
CA LEU A 112 3.93 2.17 -6.60
C LEU A 112 2.48 1.75 -6.37
N HIS A 113 2.25 0.92 -5.36
CA HIS A 113 0.89 0.54 -4.96
C HIS A 113 0.41 1.46 -3.84
N PHE A 114 -0.48 2.36 -4.20
CA PHE A 114 -0.92 3.44 -3.37
C PHE A 114 -2.46 3.51 -3.35
N TRP A 115 -3.03 3.96 -2.24
CA TRP A 115 -4.45 4.31 -2.16
C TRP A 115 -4.66 5.53 -1.27
N THR A 116 -5.58 6.41 -1.66
CA THR A 116 -6.04 7.52 -0.83
C THR A 116 -7.51 7.82 -1.10
N ASN A 117 -8.21 8.36 -0.10
CA ASN A 117 -9.50 9.04 -0.25
C ASN A 117 -9.39 10.54 0.08
N ASP A 118 -8.17 11.06 0.18
CA ASP A 118 -7.85 12.45 0.42
C ASP A 118 -7.61 13.18 -0.92
N PRO A 119 -8.51 14.08 -1.36
CA PRO A 119 -8.37 14.78 -2.63
C PRO A 119 -7.07 15.59 -2.72
N ALA A 120 -6.56 16.08 -1.59
CA ALA A 120 -5.30 16.84 -1.53
C ALA A 120 -4.07 16.00 -1.90
N ILE A 121 -4.19 14.67 -1.88
CA ILE A 121 -3.16 13.72 -2.30
C ILE A 121 -3.54 13.01 -3.61
N GLU A 122 -4.83 12.71 -3.82
CA GLU A 122 -5.32 12.10 -5.06
C GLU A 122 -5.04 12.99 -6.28
N TYR A 123 -5.24 14.30 -6.14
CA TYR A 123 -4.99 15.27 -7.20
C TYR A 123 -3.55 15.21 -7.74
N PRO A 124 -2.49 15.43 -6.93
CA PRO A 124 -1.12 15.40 -7.44
C PRO A 124 -0.70 14.02 -7.98
N LEU A 125 -1.25 12.92 -7.45
CA LEU A 125 -0.98 11.57 -7.97
C LEU A 125 -1.50 11.35 -9.39
N SER A 126 -2.60 12.01 -9.76
CA SER A 126 -3.26 11.81 -11.06
C SER A 126 -2.75 12.70 -12.19
N ARG A 127 -1.99 13.77 -11.88
CA ARG A 127 -1.65 14.83 -12.85
C ARG A 127 -0.17 15.15 -12.97
N ASN A 128 0.67 14.69 -12.04
CA ASN A 128 2.04 15.18 -11.90
C ASN A 128 3.06 14.03 -11.87
N LYS A 129 4.36 14.37 -11.87
CA LYS A 129 5.47 13.42 -11.59
C LYS A 129 5.50 12.92 -10.14
N PHE A 130 4.49 13.27 -9.34
CA PHE A 130 4.44 12.94 -7.93
C PHE A 130 4.62 11.45 -7.64
N PRO A 131 4.02 10.48 -8.38
CA PRO A 131 4.30 9.07 -8.15
C PRO A 131 5.77 8.68 -8.31
N GLU A 132 6.46 9.26 -9.31
CA GLU A 132 7.90 9.03 -9.55
C GLU A 132 8.73 9.62 -8.41
N GLU A 133 8.51 10.90 -8.07
CA GLU A 133 9.21 11.60 -6.98
C GLU A 133 8.96 10.94 -5.61
N PHE A 134 7.74 10.46 -5.38
CA PHE A 134 7.36 9.73 -4.17
C PHE A 134 8.10 8.40 -4.09
N ASN A 135 8.16 7.64 -5.20
CA ASN A 135 8.92 6.40 -5.24
C ASN A 135 10.44 6.63 -5.07
N GLU A 136 11.01 7.67 -5.69
CA GLU A 136 12.44 8.02 -5.53
C GLU A 136 12.79 8.34 -4.06
N ALA A 137 11.92 9.05 -3.36
CA ALA A 137 12.13 9.34 -1.95
C ALA A 137 12.00 8.10 -1.07
N LEU A 138 11.04 7.22 -1.37
CA LEU A 138 10.95 5.90 -0.74
C LEU A 138 12.23 5.10 -0.97
N ALA A 139 12.74 5.06 -2.20
CA ALA A 139 13.97 4.36 -2.58
C ALA A 139 15.20 4.94 -1.87
N THR A 140 15.22 6.24 -1.58
CA THR A 140 16.30 6.87 -0.81
C THR A 140 16.36 6.36 0.63
N HIS A 141 15.21 6.08 1.25
CA HIS A 141 15.12 5.68 2.67
C HIS A 141 14.99 4.17 2.87
N SER A 142 14.52 3.46 1.84
CA SER A 142 14.46 2.00 1.78
C SER A 142 14.88 1.51 0.39
N PRO A 143 16.18 1.58 0.06
CA PRO A 143 16.68 1.15 -1.24
C PRO A 143 16.46 -0.34 -1.47
N SER A 144 16.44 -1.16 -0.42
CA SER A 144 16.26 -2.61 -0.55
C SER A 144 14.86 -3.00 -1.02
N ILE A 145 13.85 -2.16 -0.74
CA ILE A 145 12.44 -2.41 -1.10
C ILE A 145 12.01 -1.55 -2.27
N TRP A 146 12.43 -0.28 -2.27
CA TRP A 146 11.96 0.73 -3.21
C TRP A 146 12.96 1.12 -4.30
N GLY A 147 14.21 0.65 -4.21
CA GLY A 147 15.25 0.87 -5.22
C GLY A 147 14.88 0.38 -6.62
N VAL A 148 15.51 0.98 -7.63
CA VAL A 148 15.43 0.50 -9.02
C VAL A 148 16.22 -0.81 -9.11
N PRO A 149 15.61 -1.93 -9.56
CA PRO A 149 16.33 -3.19 -9.70
C PRO A 149 17.50 -3.05 -10.69
N LYS A 150 18.69 -3.51 -10.28
CA LYS A 150 19.86 -3.55 -11.16
C LYS A 150 19.80 -4.70 -12.15
N HIS A 151 19.17 -5.79 -11.74
CA HIS A 151 18.96 -6.99 -12.53
C HIS A 151 17.48 -7.30 -12.60
N GLU A 152 17.04 -7.85 -13.73
CA GLU A 152 15.70 -8.40 -13.88
C GLU A 152 15.76 -9.91 -13.71
N ILE A 153 14.84 -10.46 -12.92
CA ILE A 153 14.63 -11.90 -12.82
C ILE A 153 13.75 -12.32 -13.99
N PHE A 154 14.31 -13.12 -14.89
CA PHE A 154 13.59 -13.64 -16.06
C PHE A 154 13.09 -15.07 -15.87
N GLY A 155 13.50 -15.73 -14.78
CA GLY A 155 12.97 -17.04 -14.42
C GLY A 155 13.34 -17.49 -13.02
N PHE A 156 12.58 -18.46 -12.54
CA PHE A 156 12.71 -19.08 -11.23
C PHE A 156 12.96 -20.58 -11.39
N GLN A 157 13.69 -21.17 -10.46
CA GLN A 157 13.91 -22.61 -10.46
C GLN A 157 14.12 -23.10 -9.03
N GLU A 158 13.43 -24.17 -8.67
CA GLU A 158 13.68 -24.88 -7.42
C GLU A 158 14.62 -26.06 -7.66
N LEU A 159 15.66 -26.21 -6.85
CA LEU A 159 16.65 -27.28 -6.95
C LEU A 159 16.61 -28.18 -5.71
N VAL A 160 16.55 -29.49 -5.92
CA VAL A 160 16.67 -30.49 -4.86
C VAL A 160 18.03 -31.19 -4.93
N ALA A 161 18.68 -31.36 -3.78
CA ALA A 161 19.92 -32.13 -3.69
C ALA A 161 19.64 -33.63 -3.87
N VAL A 162 20.34 -34.28 -4.80
CA VAL A 162 20.29 -35.73 -4.97
C VAL A 162 21.47 -36.33 -4.21
N THR A 163 21.14 -37.00 -3.11
CA THR A 163 22.14 -37.62 -2.23
C THR A 163 22.29 -39.11 -2.53
N GLN A 164 23.51 -39.61 -2.38
CA GLN A 164 23.78 -41.05 -2.40
C GLN A 164 24.22 -41.48 -1.00
N SER A 165 23.49 -42.42 -0.40
CA SER A 165 23.87 -43.03 0.88
C SER A 165 24.81 -44.21 0.65
N LYS A 166 25.99 -44.19 1.28
CA LYS A 166 26.90 -45.34 1.36
C LYS A 166 26.82 -45.94 2.77
N LYS A 167 26.98 -47.27 2.89
CA LYS A 167 26.95 -47.96 4.19
C LYS A 167 28.01 -47.36 5.11
N ASN A 168 27.61 -46.90 6.30
CA ASN A 168 28.47 -46.25 7.31
C ASN A 168 29.12 -44.92 6.89
N ALA A 169 28.55 -44.18 5.94
CA ALA A 169 29.00 -42.82 5.61
C ALA A 169 27.82 -41.83 5.58
N PRO A 170 28.05 -40.54 5.87
CA PRO A 170 27.05 -39.50 5.67
C PRO A 170 26.58 -39.43 4.22
N PRO A 171 25.32 -39.02 3.94
CA PRO A 171 24.85 -38.79 2.59
C PRO A 171 25.72 -37.77 1.87
N GLU A 172 26.16 -38.09 0.66
CA GLU A 172 26.97 -37.22 -0.19
C GLU A 172 26.09 -36.63 -1.30
N ILE A 173 26.11 -35.30 -1.49
CA ILE A 173 25.39 -34.66 -2.60
C ILE A 173 26.14 -34.98 -3.90
N THR A 174 25.46 -35.66 -4.82
CA THR A 174 26.05 -36.07 -6.11
C THR A 174 25.70 -35.13 -7.26
N ARG A 175 24.51 -34.51 -7.20
CA ARG A 175 24.02 -33.54 -8.18
C ARG A 175 22.81 -32.79 -7.61
N PHE A 176 22.39 -31.74 -8.32
CA PHE A 176 21.08 -31.11 -8.11
C PHE A 176 20.12 -31.51 -9.24
N SER A 177 18.83 -31.65 -8.91
CA SER A 177 17.76 -31.80 -9.91
C SER A 177 16.85 -30.59 -9.87
N ALA A 178 16.50 -30.07 -11.06
CA ALA A 178 15.42 -29.12 -11.21
C ALA A 178 14.08 -29.80 -10.90
N ILE A 179 13.25 -29.16 -10.08
CA ILE A 179 11.86 -29.52 -9.84
C ILE A 179 10.94 -28.35 -10.24
N ASP A 180 9.64 -28.54 -10.15
CA ASP A 180 8.65 -27.52 -10.49
C ASP A 180 8.76 -26.26 -9.58
N ASP A 181 8.54 -25.07 -10.12
CA ASP A 181 8.61 -23.77 -9.43
C ASP A 181 7.27 -23.32 -8.80
N ARG A 182 6.26 -24.20 -8.75
CA ARG A 182 4.94 -23.97 -8.14
C ARG A 182 4.97 -23.25 -6.80
N ALA A 183 5.92 -23.57 -5.91
CA ALA A 183 6.02 -22.93 -4.60
C ALA A 183 6.38 -21.43 -4.70
N MET A 184 7.33 -21.09 -5.57
CA MET A 184 7.73 -19.71 -5.86
C MET A 184 6.58 -18.95 -6.53
N PHE A 185 5.98 -19.54 -7.56
CA PHE A 185 4.86 -18.95 -8.28
C PHE A 185 3.64 -18.73 -7.37
N SER A 186 3.32 -19.68 -6.50
CA SER A 186 2.25 -19.55 -5.51
C SER A 186 2.53 -18.41 -4.54
N SER A 187 3.78 -18.24 -4.08
CA SER A 187 4.16 -17.14 -3.20
C SER A 187 3.92 -15.79 -3.86
N ILE A 188 4.33 -15.66 -5.13
CA ILE A 188 4.15 -14.45 -5.93
C ILE A 188 2.66 -14.12 -6.10
N LYS A 189 1.90 -15.10 -6.58
CA LYS A 189 0.48 -14.94 -6.88
C LYS A 189 -0.34 -14.61 -5.62
N SER A 190 -0.07 -15.26 -4.49
CA SER A 190 -0.76 -14.99 -3.24
C SER A 190 -0.54 -13.56 -2.74
N LEU A 191 0.70 -13.05 -2.82
CA LEU A 191 1.01 -11.66 -2.46
C LEU A 191 0.26 -10.64 -3.33
N MET A 192 0.28 -10.84 -4.65
CA MET A 192 -0.40 -9.94 -5.59
C MET A 192 -1.92 -9.92 -5.38
N LYS A 193 -2.52 -11.09 -5.19
CA LYS A 193 -3.96 -11.21 -4.92
C LYS A 193 -4.36 -10.59 -3.58
N ALA A 194 -3.55 -10.80 -2.54
CA ALA A 194 -3.75 -10.20 -1.23
C ALA A 194 -3.70 -8.66 -1.29
N GLN A 195 -2.76 -8.09 -2.06
CA GLN A 195 -2.68 -6.65 -2.28
C GLN A 195 -3.90 -6.11 -3.03
N ALA A 196 -4.31 -6.76 -4.12
CA ALA A 196 -5.49 -6.36 -4.86
C ALA A 196 -6.75 -6.37 -3.98
N TYR A 197 -6.90 -7.40 -3.14
CA TYR A 197 -7.98 -7.50 -2.18
C TYR A 197 -7.94 -6.37 -1.13
N GLU A 198 -6.77 -6.11 -0.53
CA GLU A 198 -6.62 -5.05 0.48
C GLU A 198 -6.84 -3.66 -0.11
N LEU A 199 -6.38 -3.38 -1.32
CA LEU A 199 -6.65 -2.12 -2.02
C LEU A 199 -8.14 -1.95 -2.31
N GLY A 200 -8.80 -2.98 -2.83
CA GLY A 200 -10.20 -2.92 -3.24
C GLY A 200 -11.19 -2.65 -2.10
N ARG A 201 -10.83 -3.01 -0.85
CA ARG A 201 -11.69 -2.82 0.32
C ARG A 201 -11.49 -1.50 1.06
N LEU A 202 -10.46 -0.71 0.73
CA LEU A 202 -10.15 0.50 1.50
C LEU A 202 -11.22 1.60 1.35
N GLY A 203 -11.82 1.72 0.17
CA GLY A 203 -12.88 2.70 -0.12
C GLY A 203 -14.10 2.60 0.79
N SER A 204 -14.51 1.38 1.17
CA SER A 204 -15.65 1.17 2.08
C SER A 204 -15.25 1.28 3.56
N ARG A 205 -13.96 1.14 3.87
CA ARG A 205 -13.44 1.11 5.25
C ARG A 205 -13.29 2.49 5.87
N TRP A 206 -12.87 3.49 5.09
CA TRP A 206 -12.45 4.78 5.63
C TRP A 206 -13.37 5.93 5.26
N LYS A 207 -13.87 6.62 6.29
CA LYS A 207 -14.64 7.87 6.15
C LYS A 207 -13.80 9.12 6.39
N LYS A 208 -12.67 9.00 7.08
CA LYS A 208 -11.69 10.08 7.25
C LYS A 208 -10.62 9.98 6.16
N PRO A 209 -10.01 11.12 5.76
CA PRO A 209 -8.85 11.12 4.86
C PRO A 209 -7.76 10.17 5.34
N ALA A 210 -7.28 9.32 4.45
CA ALA A 210 -6.28 8.32 4.74
C ALA A 210 -5.45 8.03 3.50
N VAL A 211 -4.15 7.78 3.72
CA VAL A 211 -3.16 7.42 2.71
C VAL A 211 -2.60 6.05 3.05
N TYR A 212 -2.53 5.15 2.07
CA TYR A 212 -1.94 3.83 2.19
C TYR A 212 -0.85 3.63 1.13
N VAL A 213 0.32 3.18 1.57
CA VAL A 213 1.42 2.72 0.71
C VAL A 213 1.64 1.24 0.98
N PHE A 214 1.58 0.41 -0.06
CA PHE A 214 1.72 -1.04 0.05
C PHE A 214 3.07 -1.55 -0.43
N SER A 215 3.69 -2.45 0.34
CA SER A 215 4.84 -3.26 -0.10
C SER A 215 4.55 -4.75 0.05
N LEU A 216 5.18 -5.56 -0.79
CA LEU A 216 5.08 -7.02 -0.77
C LEU A 216 6.42 -7.64 -0.36
N LEU A 217 6.40 -8.52 0.64
CA LEU A 217 7.58 -9.32 1.02
C LEU A 217 7.29 -10.81 0.95
N ALA A 218 8.19 -11.54 0.30
CA ALA A 218 8.32 -12.98 0.45
C ALA A 218 9.49 -13.25 1.41
N VAL A 219 9.20 -13.52 2.68
CA VAL A 219 10.22 -13.81 3.68
C VAL A 219 10.58 -15.28 3.60
N MET A 220 11.87 -15.55 3.35
CA MET A 220 12.42 -16.87 3.10
C MET A 220 13.26 -17.37 4.27
N ASP A 221 13.01 -18.59 4.72
CA ASP A 221 13.92 -19.34 5.61
C ASP A 221 14.41 -20.57 4.85
N GLY A 222 15.59 -20.44 4.25
CA GLY A 222 16.18 -21.41 3.34
C GLY A 222 17.10 -20.77 2.31
N ASP A 223 17.69 -21.59 1.45
CA ASP A 223 18.73 -21.13 0.52
C ASP A 223 18.14 -20.34 -0.65
N MET A 224 18.66 -19.12 -0.83
CA MET A 224 18.37 -18.24 -1.96
C MET A 224 19.64 -18.05 -2.78
N LEU A 225 19.60 -18.42 -4.05
CA LEU A 225 20.73 -18.33 -4.98
C LEU A 225 20.39 -17.42 -6.16
N GLU A 226 21.30 -16.54 -6.53
CA GLU A 226 21.25 -15.81 -7.80
C GLU A 226 22.12 -16.54 -8.83
N VAL A 227 21.59 -16.76 -10.03
CA VAL A 227 22.37 -17.17 -11.21
C VAL A 227 22.35 -16.01 -12.19
N SER A 228 23.48 -15.32 -12.33
CA SER A 228 23.61 -14.15 -13.19
C SER A 228 24.06 -14.53 -14.60
N TYR A 229 23.29 -14.10 -15.59
CA TYR A 229 23.57 -14.23 -17.03
C TYR A 229 24.10 -12.92 -17.64
N GLN A 230 24.77 -12.09 -16.84
CA GLN A 230 25.38 -10.84 -17.32
C GLN A 230 26.61 -11.08 -18.21
N GLU A 231 27.41 -12.07 -17.85
CA GLU A 231 28.61 -12.47 -18.61
C GLU A 231 28.31 -13.64 -19.54
N LYS A 232 29.29 -14.03 -20.37
CA LYS A 232 29.17 -15.15 -21.30
C LYS A 232 28.93 -16.47 -20.57
N ASP A 233 29.59 -16.65 -19.42
CA ASP A 233 29.45 -17.82 -18.57
C ASP A 233 28.66 -17.43 -17.32
N PRO A 234 27.57 -18.14 -16.97
CA PRO A 234 26.76 -17.79 -15.80
C PRO A 234 27.54 -17.95 -14.50
N SER A 235 27.37 -17.00 -13.59
CA SER A 235 27.89 -17.08 -12.21
C SER A 235 26.77 -17.40 -11.24
N ILE A 236 27.11 -18.02 -10.11
CA ILE A 236 26.17 -18.34 -9.04
C ILE A 236 26.65 -17.80 -7.71
N GLU A 237 25.76 -17.17 -6.96
CA GLU A 237 26.04 -16.66 -5.61
C GLU A 237 24.85 -16.80 -4.67
N GLU A 238 25.14 -16.89 -3.37
CA GLU A 238 24.10 -16.78 -2.35
C GLU A 238 23.62 -15.33 -2.26
N THR A 239 22.31 -15.14 -2.21
CA THR A 239 21.70 -13.83 -2.07
C THR A 239 20.76 -13.82 -0.87
N LYS A 240 20.59 -12.64 -0.27
CA LYS A 240 19.66 -12.43 0.85
C LYS A 240 18.49 -11.53 0.50
N LEU A 241 18.51 -10.95 -0.69
CA LEU A 241 17.53 -9.99 -1.16
C LEU A 241 17.42 -10.08 -2.68
N GLN A 242 16.18 -10.18 -3.18
CA GLN A 242 15.90 -10.02 -4.60
C GLN A 242 14.62 -9.22 -4.83
N ASN A 243 14.67 -8.31 -5.80
CA ASN A 243 13.50 -7.55 -6.24
C ASN A 243 12.98 -8.13 -7.56
N TYR A 244 11.75 -8.61 -7.54
CA TYR A 244 11.06 -9.10 -8.73
C TYR A 244 9.93 -8.15 -9.12
N ILE A 245 9.93 -7.69 -10.36
CA ILE A 245 8.81 -6.95 -10.95
C ILE A 245 7.92 -7.96 -11.67
N ALA A 246 6.85 -8.38 -11.01
CA ALA A 246 5.84 -9.24 -11.59
C ALA A 246 4.96 -8.41 -12.52
N HIS A 247 4.78 -8.86 -13.76
CA HIS A 247 3.82 -8.30 -14.71
C HIS A 247 2.67 -9.30 -14.89
N TYR A 248 1.45 -8.89 -14.51
CA TYR A 248 0.28 -9.77 -14.59
C TYR A 248 -0.97 -9.01 -15.03
N ILE A 249 -1.91 -9.72 -15.64
CA ILE A 249 -3.22 -9.16 -16.00
C ILE A 249 -4.21 -9.54 -14.91
N ILE A 250 -4.72 -8.55 -14.17
CA ILE A 250 -5.73 -8.73 -13.12
C ILE A 250 -6.99 -7.99 -13.55
N LYS A 251 -8.13 -8.71 -13.63
CA LYS A 251 -9.43 -8.15 -14.08
C LYS A 251 -9.36 -7.47 -15.46
N GLY A 252 -8.52 -7.99 -16.37
CA GLY A 252 -8.35 -7.44 -17.72
C GLY A 252 -7.48 -6.18 -17.80
N ALA A 253 -6.91 -5.72 -16.69
CA ALA A 253 -5.95 -4.62 -16.65
C ALA A 253 -4.55 -5.14 -16.37
N GLU A 254 -3.56 -4.61 -17.07
CA GLU A 254 -2.15 -4.85 -16.77
C GLU A 254 -1.79 -4.24 -15.41
N GLN A 255 -1.12 -5.03 -14.58
CA GLN A 255 -0.63 -4.61 -13.28
C GLN A 255 0.80 -5.08 -13.10
N PHE A 256 1.67 -4.13 -12.76
CA PHE A 256 3.02 -4.40 -12.30
C PHE A 256 3.04 -4.42 -10.79
N SER A 257 3.65 -5.43 -10.18
CA SER A 257 3.82 -5.53 -8.73
C SER A 257 5.25 -5.88 -8.37
N ARG A 258 5.82 -5.12 -7.45
CA ARG A 258 7.13 -5.41 -6.90
C ARG A 258 7.02 -6.38 -5.73
N ILE A 259 7.75 -7.48 -5.84
CA ILE A 259 7.87 -8.50 -4.81
C ILE A 259 9.30 -8.52 -4.33
N ASN A 260 9.48 -8.38 -3.02
CA ASN A 260 10.79 -8.36 -2.40
C ASN A 260 11.00 -9.71 -1.69
N PHE A 261 11.82 -10.57 -2.28
CA PHE A 261 12.28 -11.79 -1.63
C PHE A 261 13.35 -11.42 -0.62
N VAL A 262 13.12 -11.73 0.65
CA VAL A 262 13.99 -11.33 1.75
C VAL A 262 14.32 -12.56 2.57
N HIS A 263 15.60 -12.88 2.69
CA HIS A 263 16.03 -13.93 3.62
C HIS A 263 15.74 -13.49 5.06
N ALA A 264 15.25 -14.41 5.89
CA ALA A 264 14.80 -14.14 7.26
C ALA A 264 15.88 -13.44 8.11
N SER A 265 17.17 -13.74 7.87
CA SER A 265 18.28 -13.09 8.56
C SER A 265 18.39 -11.58 8.27
N SER A 266 17.90 -11.11 7.13
CA SER A 266 17.96 -9.71 6.70
C SER A 266 16.75 -8.90 7.14
N LEU A 267 15.69 -9.56 7.61
CA LEU A 267 14.43 -8.92 7.99
C LEU A 267 14.59 -7.75 8.98
N PRO A 268 15.43 -7.83 10.04
CA PRO A 268 15.60 -6.68 10.96
C PRO A 268 16.13 -5.42 10.27
N GLY A 269 17.06 -5.58 9.31
CA GLY A 269 17.59 -4.46 8.51
C GLY A 269 16.52 -3.86 7.60
N ILE A 270 15.72 -4.73 6.97
CA ILE A 270 14.60 -4.31 6.12
C ILE A 270 13.54 -3.54 6.91
N ILE A 271 13.18 -4.00 8.11
CA ILE A 271 12.20 -3.29 8.96
C ILE A 271 12.70 -1.88 9.32
N LYS A 272 14.01 -1.73 9.58
CA LYS A 272 14.60 -0.41 9.85
C LYS A 272 14.52 0.53 8.65
N GLU A 273 14.75 0.02 7.44
CA GLU A 273 14.55 0.79 6.21
C GLU A 273 13.07 1.18 6.02
N LEU A 274 12.14 0.24 6.26
CA LEU A 274 10.70 0.50 6.18
C LEU A 274 10.25 1.57 7.18
N ASP A 275 10.86 1.64 8.37
CA ASP A 275 10.61 2.70 9.35
C ASP A 275 11.06 4.08 8.88
N ALA A 276 12.24 4.14 8.25
CA ALA A 276 12.75 5.37 7.65
C ALA A 276 11.85 5.82 6.49
N ALA A 277 11.44 4.88 5.63
CA ALA A 277 10.51 5.13 4.55
C ALA A 277 9.14 5.61 5.06
N HIS A 278 8.59 5.01 6.12
CA HIS A 278 7.33 5.46 6.72
C HIS A 278 7.43 6.90 7.22
N THR A 279 8.51 7.24 7.92
CA THR A 279 8.75 8.61 8.42
C THR A 279 8.80 9.61 7.28
N ASN A 280 9.50 9.26 6.19
CA ASN A 280 9.56 10.10 5.00
C ASN A 280 8.18 10.24 4.32
N THR A 281 7.45 9.14 4.16
CA THR A 281 6.09 9.13 3.60
C THR A 281 5.16 10.08 4.34
N VAL A 282 5.21 10.12 5.68
CA VAL A 282 4.45 11.09 6.46
C VAL A 282 4.84 12.52 6.06
N ALA A 283 6.13 12.85 6.09
CA ALA A 283 6.60 14.20 5.73
C ALA A 283 6.20 14.61 4.30
N GLN A 284 6.21 13.68 3.34
CA GLN A 284 5.77 13.94 1.97
C GLN A 284 4.28 14.19 1.86
N VAL A 285 3.45 13.39 2.55
CA VAL A 285 2.00 13.59 2.60
C VAL A 285 1.68 14.94 3.23
N ASP A 286 2.33 15.30 4.32
CA ASP A 286 2.16 16.59 5.00
C ASP A 286 2.52 17.76 4.06
N ALA A 287 3.66 17.67 3.37
CA ALA A 287 4.11 18.68 2.42
C ALA A 287 3.17 18.82 1.22
N ALA A 288 2.72 17.69 0.64
CA ALA A 288 1.79 17.66 -0.48
C ALA A 288 0.43 18.29 -0.10
N ARG A 289 -0.12 17.92 1.06
CA ARG A 289 -1.36 18.54 1.58
C ARG A 289 -1.20 20.04 1.79
N LYS A 290 -0.10 20.47 2.43
CA LYS A 290 0.17 21.88 2.66
C LYS A 290 0.27 22.67 1.35
N GLY A 291 0.98 22.13 0.35
CA GLY A 291 1.10 22.74 -0.97
C GLY A 291 -0.24 22.83 -1.71
N PHE A 292 -1.05 21.76 -1.64
CA PHE A 292 -2.39 21.73 -2.22
C PHE A 292 -3.28 22.83 -1.61
N PHE A 293 -3.45 22.86 -0.28
CA PHE A 293 -4.32 23.87 0.36
C PHE A 293 -3.80 25.30 0.25
N ALA A 294 -2.48 25.51 0.07
CA ALA A 294 -1.92 26.83 -0.19
C ALA A 294 -2.33 27.40 -1.57
N THR A 295 -2.66 26.54 -2.53
CA THR A 295 -2.94 26.93 -3.92
C THR A 295 -4.38 26.66 -4.36
N VAL A 296 -5.12 25.85 -3.58
CA VAL A 296 -6.44 25.31 -3.93
C VAL A 296 -7.38 26.39 -4.45
N LEU A 297 -7.57 27.51 -3.74
CA LEU A 297 -8.51 28.55 -4.14
C LEU A 297 -8.16 29.25 -5.46
N SER A 298 -6.88 29.30 -5.81
CA SER A 298 -6.41 29.96 -7.03
C SER A 298 -6.18 29.03 -8.21
N ASN A 299 -6.26 27.72 -8.01
CA ASN A 299 -6.11 26.72 -9.06
C ASN A 299 -7.47 26.08 -9.37
N ALA A 300 -8.00 26.32 -10.57
CA ALA A 300 -9.34 25.88 -10.94
C ALA A 300 -9.50 24.34 -10.88
N ASP A 301 -8.51 23.59 -11.32
CA ASP A 301 -8.55 22.12 -11.30
C ASP A 301 -8.54 21.57 -9.87
N GLN A 302 -7.68 22.13 -9.00
CA GLN A 302 -7.65 21.75 -7.59
C GLN A 302 -8.96 22.12 -6.88
N ARG A 303 -9.50 23.33 -7.11
CA ARG A 303 -10.83 23.69 -6.57
C ARG A 303 -11.88 22.72 -7.05
N GLY A 304 -11.93 22.45 -8.34
CA GLY A 304 -12.88 21.56 -8.99
C GLY A 304 -12.94 20.20 -8.31
N SER A 305 -11.78 19.65 -7.92
CA SER A 305 -11.70 18.37 -7.18
C SER A 305 -12.43 18.37 -5.83
N LEU A 306 -12.65 19.53 -5.21
CA LEU A 306 -13.31 19.67 -3.91
C LEU A 306 -14.78 20.13 -4.00
N ILE A 307 -15.22 20.64 -5.16
CA ILE A 307 -16.60 21.14 -5.37
C ILE A 307 -17.65 20.09 -5.02
N PRO A 308 -17.55 18.80 -5.44
CA PRO A 308 -18.56 17.80 -5.09
C PRO A 308 -18.73 17.62 -3.57
N ALA A 309 -17.61 17.59 -2.83
CA ALA A 309 -17.65 17.48 -1.37
C ALA A 309 -18.25 18.73 -0.72
N PHE A 310 -17.97 19.91 -1.28
CA PHE A 310 -18.51 21.19 -0.82
C PHE A 310 -20.01 21.29 -1.06
N GLY A 311 -20.46 20.99 -2.29
CA GLY A 311 -21.85 20.99 -2.69
C GLY A 311 -22.72 20.13 -1.77
N LYS A 312 -22.28 18.91 -1.44
CA LYS A 312 -22.98 18.01 -0.49
C LYS A 312 -23.27 18.63 0.87
N LYS A 313 -22.46 19.59 1.34
CA LYS A 313 -22.67 20.27 2.62
C LYS A 313 -23.63 21.45 2.51
N VAL A 314 -23.54 22.22 1.44
CA VAL A 314 -24.20 23.54 1.34
C VAL A 314 -25.48 23.52 0.50
N LEU A 315 -25.55 22.69 -0.55
CA LEU A 315 -26.64 22.72 -1.54
C LEU A 315 -28.01 22.50 -0.95
N LEU A 316 -28.16 21.58 0.02
CA LEU A 316 -29.46 21.37 0.66
C LEU A 316 -29.96 22.66 1.33
N ALA A 317 -29.07 23.40 2.00
CA ALA A 317 -29.47 24.64 2.66
C ALA A 317 -29.79 25.72 1.62
N ILE A 318 -28.97 25.85 0.56
CA ILE A 318 -29.21 26.79 -0.54
C ILE A 318 -30.56 26.51 -1.21
N ASN A 319 -30.83 25.25 -1.55
CA ASN A 319 -32.05 24.82 -2.25
C ASN A 319 -33.33 24.98 -1.42
N VAL A 320 -33.24 24.96 -0.09
CA VAL A 320 -34.40 25.28 0.76
C VAL A 320 -34.85 26.71 0.51
N TYR A 321 -33.92 27.67 0.38
CA TYR A 321 -34.26 29.06 0.10
C TYR A 321 -34.77 29.26 -1.33
N GLY A 322 -34.18 28.59 -2.33
CA GLY A 322 -34.68 28.63 -3.71
C GLY A 322 -36.10 28.04 -3.85
N LYS A 323 -36.39 26.93 -3.15
CA LYS A 323 -37.72 26.30 -3.18
C LYS A 323 -38.85 27.18 -2.64
N PHE A 324 -38.58 28.04 -1.65
CA PHE A 324 -39.59 28.99 -1.16
C PHE A 324 -40.00 30.04 -2.20
N ARG A 325 -39.19 30.22 -3.25
CA ARG A 325 -39.43 31.17 -4.35
C ARG A 325 -39.88 30.50 -5.65
N GLY A 326 -39.82 29.16 -5.72
CA GLY A 326 -40.12 28.41 -6.94
C GLY A 326 -38.93 28.31 -7.92
N ASP A 327 -37.71 28.59 -7.44
CA ASP A 327 -36.49 28.55 -8.25
C ASP A 327 -36.03 27.10 -8.56
N GLU A 328 -35.21 26.95 -9.59
CA GLU A 328 -34.60 25.65 -9.92
C GLU A 328 -33.64 25.17 -8.81
N VAL A 329 -33.55 23.85 -8.67
CA VAL A 329 -32.72 23.21 -7.64
C VAL A 329 -31.26 23.27 -8.09
N ALA A 330 -30.42 23.98 -7.35
CA ALA A 330 -28.98 23.97 -7.55
C ALA A 330 -28.42 22.56 -7.33
N THR A 331 -27.53 22.16 -8.24
CA THR A 331 -26.82 20.89 -8.23
C THR A 331 -25.33 21.12 -7.98
N GLU A 332 -24.54 20.04 -7.87
CA GLU A 332 -23.09 20.15 -7.69
C GLU A 332 -22.42 20.91 -8.84
N ASP A 333 -22.94 20.74 -10.07
CA ASP A 333 -22.47 21.44 -11.27
C ASP A 333 -22.89 22.92 -11.31
N SER A 334 -23.75 23.34 -10.38
CA SER A 334 -24.26 24.72 -10.29
C SER A 334 -23.41 25.60 -9.37
N ILE A 335 -22.36 25.08 -8.72
CA ILE A 335 -21.48 25.84 -7.82
C ILE A 335 -20.10 25.98 -8.44
N ASP A 336 -19.61 27.23 -8.53
CA ASP A 336 -18.18 27.51 -8.67
C ASP A 336 -17.72 28.47 -7.58
N LEU A 337 -16.42 28.49 -7.33
CA LEU A 337 -15.75 29.36 -6.39
C LEU A 337 -14.80 30.27 -7.15
N PHE A 338 -14.88 31.58 -6.93
CA PHE A 338 -13.93 32.54 -7.49
C PHE A 338 -13.23 33.29 -6.37
N TYR A 339 -11.90 33.19 -6.31
CA TYR A 339 -11.12 33.80 -5.24
C TYR A 339 -10.43 35.10 -5.69
N HIS A 340 -10.85 36.20 -5.10
CA HIS A 340 -10.27 37.53 -5.30
C HIS A 340 -9.11 37.74 -4.33
N ARG A 341 -7.88 37.50 -4.81
CA ARG A 341 -6.66 37.65 -3.99
C ARG A 341 -6.49 39.06 -3.42
N GLU A 342 -6.84 40.10 -4.19
CA GLU A 342 -6.64 41.51 -3.79
C GLU A 342 -7.48 41.91 -2.57
N HIS A 343 -8.66 41.30 -2.42
CA HIS A 343 -9.59 41.60 -1.34
C HIS A 343 -9.70 40.50 -0.29
N ASN A 344 -8.94 39.40 -0.47
CA ASN A 344 -9.06 38.18 0.32
C ASN A 344 -10.54 37.74 0.47
N GLN A 345 -11.27 37.79 -0.64
CA GLN A 345 -12.71 37.53 -0.68
C GLN A 345 -13.00 36.38 -1.64
N LEU A 346 -13.82 35.45 -1.19
CA LEU A 346 -14.29 34.33 -1.99
C LEU A 346 -15.72 34.57 -2.46
N GLU A 347 -15.96 34.48 -3.76
CA GLU A 347 -17.30 34.41 -4.32
C GLU A 347 -17.71 32.96 -4.50
N ILE A 348 -18.93 32.64 -4.05
CA ILE A 348 -19.60 31.37 -4.34
C ILE A 348 -20.64 31.67 -5.41
N GLN A 349 -20.29 31.32 -6.65
CA GLN A 349 -21.12 31.55 -7.82
C GLN A 349 -22.14 30.43 -7.96
N LEU A 350 -23.41 30.80 -8.05
CA LEU A 350 -24.52 29.90 -8.31
C LEU A 350 -24.98 30.08 -9.75
N ASN A 351 -24.64 29.11 -10.60
CA ASN A 351 -24.89 29.19 -12.05
C ASN A 351 -26.38 28.99 -12.34
N ASN A 352 -26.98 29.97 -13.04
CA ASN A 352 -28.31 29.94 -13.65
C ASN A 352 -29.49 29.48 -12.77
N THR A 353 -29.35 29.52 -11.44
CA THR A 353 -30.34 28.93 -10.52
C THR A 353 -31.08 29.96 -9.68
N LEU A 354 -30.51 31.15 -9.45
CA LEU A 354 -31.07 32.14 -8.54
C LEU A 354 -30.92 33.56 -9.10
N ASP A 355 -31.95 34.40 -8.93
CA ASP A 355 -31.92 35.83 -9.25
C ASP A 355 -31.18 36.65 -8.17
N GLU A 356 -30.92 37.94 -8.43
CA GLU A 356 -30.23 38.82 -7.47
C GLU A 356 -30.97 38.93 -6.12
N ALA A 357 -32.30 38.88 -6.14
CA ALA A 357 -33.11 38.96 -4.92
C ALA A 357 -32.96 37.69 -4.06
N ALA A 358 -32.85 36.52 -4.68
CA ALA A 358 -32.53 35.27 -4.00
C ALA A 358 -31.10 35.30 -3.44
N ILE A 359 -30.12 35.78 -4.20
CA ILE A 359 -28.74 35.96 -3.72
C ILE A 359 -28.68 36.88 -2.48
N GLN A 360 -29.45 37.98 -2.47
CA GLN A 360 -29.54 38.86 -1.29
C GLN A 360 -30.11 38.13 -0.07
N LEU A 361 -31.12 37.28 -0.26
CA LEU A 361 -31.66 36.45 0.83
C LEU A 361 -30.64 35.44 1.37
N LEU A 362 -29.84 34.81 0.50
CA LEU A 362 -28.79 33.90 0.92
C LEU A 362 -27.73 34.63 1.77
N ASN A 363 -27.24 35.78 1.28
CA ASN A 363 -26.24 36.59 1.98
C ASN A 363 -26.77 37.20 3.30
N GLY A 364 -28.08 37.42 3.41
CA GLY A 364 -28.73 37.89 4.64
C GLY A 364 -29.00 36.79 5.69
N SER A 365 -28.85 35.51 5.34
CA SER A 365 -29.15 34.39 6.23
C SER A 365 -27.95 34.02 7.11
N GLU A 366 -27.96 34.43 8.37
CA GLU A 366 -26.88 34.11 9.33
C GLU A 366 -26.62 32.60 9.45
N ASN A 367 -27.68 31.79 9.46
CA ASN A 367 -27.57 30.34 9.55
C ASN A 367 -26.86 29.75 8.32
N LEU A 368 -27.27 30.14 7.11
CA LEU A 368 -26.63 29.67 5.88
C LEU A 368 -25.16 30.14 5.81
N MET A 369 -24.90 31.40 6.18
CA MET A 369 -23.56 31.95 6.20
C MET A 369 -22.66 31.19 7.18
N ASN A 370 -23.14 30.86 8.38
CA ASN A 370 -22.38 30.05 9.34
C ASN A 370 -22.11 28.64 8.81
N LYS A 371 -23.12 27.96 8.27
CA LYS A 371 -22.98 26.62 7.68
C LYS A 371 -21.99 26.61 6.51
N THR A 372 -22.02 27.65 5.69
CA THR A 372 -21.12 27.78 4.52
C THR A 372 -19.70 28.09 4.96
N ARG A 373 -19.51 28.94 5.98
CA ARG A 373 -18.21 29.18 6.61
C ARG A 373 -17.59 27.90 7.14
N ASP A 374 -18.37 27.09 7.86
CA ASP A 374 -17.91 25.81 8.39
C ASP A 374 -17.52 24.85 7.26
N ALA A 375 -18.29 24.80 6.17
CA ALA A 375 -17.97 23.99 5.00
C ALA A 375 -16.68 24.45 4.30
N LEU A 376 -16.50 25.76 4.09
CA LEU A 376 -15.29 26.35 3.52
C LEU A 376 -14.06 26.06 4.37
N LYS A 377 -14.16 26.24 5.69
CA LYS A 377 -13.09 25.92 6.63
C LYS A 377 -12.75 24.44 6.63
N GLN A 378 -13.75 23.57 6.62
CA GLN A 378 -13.53 22.13 6.65
C GLN A 378 -12.88 21.62 5.35
N ILE A 379 -13.36 22.07 4.19
CA ILE A 379 -13.03 21.50 2.88
C ILE A 379 -11.86 22.23 2.22
N PHE A 380 -11.90 23.55 2.17
CA PHE A 380 -10.89 24.37 1.51
C PHE A 380 -9.83 24.94 2.46
N LYS A 381 -9.97 24.74 3.78
CA LYS A 381 -9.14 25.38 4.82
C LYS A 381 -9.19 26.91 4.74
N TYR A 382 -10.31 27.45 4.28
CA TYR A 382 -10.52 28.89 4.13
C TYR A 382 -11.36 29.44 5.29
N ASP A 383 -10.88 30.51 5.92
CA ASP A 383 -11.54 31.20 7.05
C ASP A 383 -11.75 32.70 6.77
N GLY A 384 -11.60 33.12 5.50
CA GLY A 384 -11.80 34.51 5.07
C GLY A 384 -13.25 34.85 4.75
N ASN A 385 -13.45 36.07 4.24
CA ASN A 385 -14.78 36.57 3.89
C ASN A 385 -15.29 35.93 2.60
N PHE A 386 -16.58 35.61 2.55
CA PHE A 386 -17.20 35.11 1.34
C PHE A 386 -18.59 35.71 1.12
N THR A 387 -19.05 35.65 -0.13
CA THR A 387 -20.38 36.09 -0.54
C THR A 387 -20.93 35.16 -1.62
N PHE A 388 -22.25 34.96 -1.62
CA PHE A 388 -22.94 34.33 -2.74
C PHE A 388 -23.13 35.35 -3.86
N THR A 389 -22.94 34.92 -5.11
CA THR A 389 -23.14 35.73 -6.32
C THR A 389 -23.80 34.90 -7.42
N THR A 390 -24.39 35.57 -8.41
CA THR A 390 -24.85 34.91 -9.64
C THR A 390 -23.65 34.59 -10.52
N GLY A 391 -23.50 33.33 -10.93
CA GLY A 391 -22.48 32.95 -11.91
C GLY A 391 -22.85 33.42 -13.32
N LEU A 392 -21.84 33.76 -14.13
CA LEU A 392 -22.06 34.03 -15.56
C LEU A 392 -22.13 32.67 -16.30
N PRO A 393 -23.11 32.45 -17.20
CA PRO A 393 -23.12 31.26 -18.03
C PRO A 393 -21.88 31.25 -18.93
N PHE A 394 -21.09 30.18 -18.85
CA PHE A 394 -19.98 29.91 -19.78
C PHE A 394 -20.46 29.06 -20.95
#